data_AF-A0A1G5K5P7-F1
#
_entry.id   AF-A0A1G5K5P7-F1
#
_cell.length_a   1.000
_cell.length_b   1.000
_cell.length_c   1.000
_cell.angle_alpha   90.00
_cell.angle_beta   90.00
_cell.angle_gamma   90.00
#
_symmetry.space_group_name_H-M   'P 1'
#
loop_
_entity.id
_entity.type
_entity.pdbx_description
1 polymer ?
#
loop_
_entity_poly.entity_id
_entity_poly.type
_entity_poly.pdbx_seq_one_letter_code
_entity_poly.pdbx_strand_id
1 'polypeptide(L)'
;MEIKQVILKILSSNTEIGEKIHNIKEDESLLDYGMDSLQMMRTVVEIEKALDFKFCDEDLLTANFTSIGSILASVKSVLSDTENN
;
A
#
# COMPACT_ATOMS: atom_id res chain seq x y z
N MET A 1 7.45 12.12 8.56
CA MET A 1 7.68 10.70 8.22
C MET A 1 7.35 10.55 6.75
N GLU A 2 8.22 9.96 5.93
CA GLU A 2 7.90 9.79 4.50
C GLU A 2 6.82 8.71 4.32
N ILE A 3 5.80 8.98 3.51
CA ILE A 3 4.68 8.05 3.20
C ILE A 3 5.19 6.65 2.83
N LYS A 4 6.28 6.60 2.06
CA LYS A 4 6.95 5.34 1.69
C LYS A 4 7.40 4.52 2.89
N GLN A 5 7.98 5.15 3.92
CA GLN A 5 8.43 4.42 5.10
C GLN A 5 7.25 3.84 5.89
N VAL A 6 6.13 4.56 5.95
CA VAL A 6 4.89 4.07 6.57
C VAL A 6 4.39 2.84 5.83
N ILE A 7 4.27 2.92 4.50
CA ILE A 7 3.79 1.80 3.66
C ILE A 7 4.70 0.58 3.80
N LEU A 8 6.02 0.76 3.71
CA LEU A 8 6.98 -0.35 3.86
C LEU A 8 6.86 -1.03 5.23
N LYS A 9 6.71 -0.24 6.30
CA LYS A 9 6.52 -0.78 7.66
C LYS A 9 5.22 -1.58 7.79
N ILE A 10 4.14 -1.09 7.18
CA ILE A 10 2.84 -1.79 7.21
C ILE A 10 2.93 -3.09 6.42
N LEU A 11 3.54 -3.05 5.23
CA LEU A 11 3.75 -4.23 4.39
C LEU A 11 4.62 -5.28 5.11
N SER A 12 5.73 -4.88 5.74
CA SER A 12 6.58 -5.82 6.47
C SER A 12 5.87 -6.45 7.68
N SER A 13 4.92 -5.74 8.29
CA SER A 13 4.20 -6.21 9.49
C SER A 13 2.93 -7.02 9.17
N ASN A 14 2.34 -6.85 7.99
CA ASN A 14 1.02 -7.43 7.65
C ASN A 14 1.07 -8.47 6.53
N THR A 15 2.24 -8.71 5.92
CA THR A 15 2.43 -9.69 4.84
C THR A 15 3.48 -10.73 5.22
N GLU A 16 3.40 -11.90 4.60
CA GLU A 16 4.44 -12.94 4.73
C GLU A 16 5.78 -12.57 4.08
N ILE A 17 5.82 -11.49 3.30
CA ILE A 17 7.05 -10.93 2.72
C ILE A 17 8.02 -10.51 3.83
N GLY A 18 7.49 -9.92 4.91
CA GLY A 18 8.29 -9.44 6.04
C GLY A 18 9.35 -8.42 5.62
N GLU A 19 10.53 -8.52 6.24
CA GLU A 19 11.67 -7.62 5.98
C GLU A 19 12.24 -7.70 4.56
N LYS A 20 11.86 -8.72 3.77
CA LYS A 20 12.29 -8.81 2.35
C LYS A 20 11.75 -7.66 1.52
N ILE A 21 10.69 -6.98 1.96
CA ILE A 21 10.07 -5.85 1.28
C ILE A 21 11.07 -4.73 0.97
N HIS A 22 12.11 -4.57 1.79
CA HIS A 22 13.16 -3.58 1.61
C HIS A 22 14.05 -3.83 0.39
N ASN A 23 14.06 -5.06 -0.14
CA ASN A 23 14.83 -5.45 -1.31
C ASN A 23 13.98 -5.58 -2.59
N ILE A 24 12.66 -5.41 -2.49
CA ILE A 24 11.74 -5.49 -3.62
C ILE A 24 11.69 -4.12 -4.30
N LYS A 25 11.76 -4.11 -5.63
CA LYS A 25 11.64 -2.90 -6.43
C LYS A 25 10.21 -2.40 -6.48
N GLU A 26 10.03 -1.11 -6.76
CA GLU A 26 8.70 -0.49 -6.73
C GLU A 26 7.77 -0.98 -7.84
N ASP A 27 8.32 -1.46 -8.95
CA ASP A 27 7.60 -1.99 -10.11
C ASP A 27 7.37 -3.51 -10.05
N GLU A 28 7.96 -4.20 -9.07
CA GLU A 28 7.78 -5.65 -8.90
C GLU A 28 6.43 -5.98 -8.27
N SER A 29 5.79 -7.04 -8.76
CA SER A 29 4.52 -7.53 -8.26
C SER A 29 4.70 -8.20 -6.90
N LEU A 30 4.04 -7.70 -5.87
CA LEU A 30 4.07 -8.25 -4.51
C LEU A 30 3.43 -9.66 -4.45
N LEU A 31 2.57 -9.99 -5.40
CA LEU A 31 2.00 -11.34 -5.54
C LEU A 31 3.09 -12.39 -5.76
N ASP A 32 4.16 -12.04 -6.48
CA ASP A 32 5.29 -12.94 -6.76
C ASP A 32 6.12 -13.25 -5.51
N TYR A 33 5.96 -12.45 -4.45
CA TYR A 33 6.64 -12.60 -3.16
C TYR A 33 5.73 -13.20 -2.08
N GLY A 34 4.53 -13.66 -2.45
CA GLY A 34 3.60 -14.33 -1.54
C GLY A 34 2.56 -13.42 -0.91
N MET A 35 2.37 -12.20 -1.43
CA MET A 35 1.23 -11.37 -1.03
C MET A 35 -0.07 -11.98 -1.58
N ASP A 36 -1.03 -12.23 -0.70
CA ASP A 36 -2.37 -12.66 -1.08
C ASP A 36 -3.41 -11.54 -0.95
N SER A 37 -4.65 -11.80 -1.40
CA SER A 37 -5.73 -10.83 -1.37
C SER A 37 -6.19 -10.44 0.05
N LEU A 38 -6.04 -11.33 1.03
CA LEU A 38 -6.40 -11.04 2.43
C LEU A 38 -5.37 -10.15 3.09
N GLN A 39 -4.09 -10.45 2.89
CA GLN A 39 -2.96 -9.62 3.32
C GLN A 39 -2.99 -8.25 2.66
N MET A 40 -3.38 -8.18 1.38
CA MET A 40 -3.62 -6.93 0.66
C MET A 40 -4.72 -6.11 1.32
N MET A 41 -5.92 -6.68 1.51
CA MET A 41 -7.03 -5.97 2.17
C MET A 41 -6.65 -5.49 3.57
N ARG A 42 -5.95 -6.33 4.34
CA ARG A 42 -5.45 -5.94 5.67
C ARG A 42 -4.46 -4.77 5.59
N THR A 43 -3.54 -4.81 4.64
CA THR A 43 -2.56 -3.74 4.40
C THR A 43 -3.26 -2.43 4.08
N VAL A 44 -4.27 -2.45 3.20
CA VAL A 44 -5.05 -1.26 2.83
C VAL A 44 -5.69 -0.63 4.07
N VAL A 45 -6.39 -1.43 4.89
CA VAL A 45 -7.04 -0.95 6.13
C VAL A 45 -6.02 -0.36 7.12
N GLU A 46 -4.84 -0.93 7.24
CA GLU A 46 -3.80 -0.40 8.13
C GLU A 46 -3.15 0.88 7.58
N ILE A 47 -3.06 1.04 6.25
CA ILE A 47 -2.60 2.29 5.61
C ILE A 47 -3.60 3.42 5.89
N GLU A 48 -4.89 3.18 5.68
CA GLU A 48 -5.97 4.15 5.97
C GLU A 48 -5.89 4.65 7.43
N LYS A 49 -5.77 3.73 8.38
CA LYS A 49 -5.62 4.07 9.81
C LYS A 49 -4.34 4.83 10.12
N ALA A 50 -3.22 4.46 9.50
CA ALA A 50 -1.92 5.06 9.78
C ALA A 50 -1.77 6.49 9.22
N LEU A 51 -2.51 6.79 8.15
CA LEU A 51 -2.45 8.08 7.44
C LEU A 51 -3.75 8.89 7.55
N ASP A 52 -4.71 8.41 8.34
CA ASP A 52 -5.99 9.06 8.66
C ASP A 52 -6.80 9.47 7.42
N PHE A 53 -6.89 8.59 6.43
CA PHE A 53 -7.70 8.77 5.22
C PHE A 53 -8.50 7.50 4.91
N LYS A 54 -9.38 7.58 3.90
CA LYS A 54 -10.11 6.41 3.38
C LYS A 54 -10.01 6.36 1.86
N PHE A 55 -9.84 5.16 1.32
CA PHE A 55 -10.02 4.92 -0.10
C PHE A 55 -11.52 4.89 -0.45
N CYS A 56 -11.89 5.46 -1.59
CA CYS A 56 -13.22 5.25 -2.14
C CYS A 56 -13.30 3.87 -2.80
N ASP A 57 -14.50 3.35 -3.02
CA ASP A 57 -14.70 2.04 -3.68
C ASP A 57 -14.00 1.97 -5.06
N GLU A 58 -13.91 3.10 -5.76
CA GLU A 58 -13.23 3.24 -7.06
C GLU A 58 -11.70 3.14 -6.94
N ASP A 59 -11.12 3.50 -5.79
CA ASP A 59 -9.67 3.41 -5.55
C ASP A 59 -9.23 1.99 -5.16
N LEU A 60 -10.16 1.18 -4.64
CA LEU A 60 -9.92 -0.18 -4.12
C LEU A 60 -9.72 -1.25 -5.21
N LEU A 61 -9.42 -0.85 -6.45
CA LEU A 61 -9.15 -1.78 -7.53
C LEU A 61 -7.89 -2.60 -7.25
N THR A 62 -7.97 -3.93 -7.43
CA THR A 62 -6.84 -4.82 -7.12
C THR A 62 -5.53 -4.41 -7.80
N ALA A 63 -5.61 -3.90 -9.05
CA ALA A 63 -4.46 -3.41 -9.81
C ALA A 63 -3.66 -2.32 -9.07
N ASN A 64 -4.34 -1.48 -8.28
CA ASN A 64 -3.74 -0.37 -7.54
C ASN A 64 -2.83 -0.81 -6.39
N PHE A 65 -2.91 -2.07 -5.95
CA PHE A 65 -2.10 -2.57 -4.82
C PHE A 65 -1.28 -3.82 -5.16
N THR A 66 -0.90 -3.95 -6.44
CA THR A 66 -0.09 -5.08 -6.92
C THR A 66 1.40 -4.88 -6.72
N SER A 67 1.90 -3.63 -6.63
CA SER A 67 3.31 -3.31 -6.40
C SER A 67 3.47 -2.20 -5.35
N ILE A 68 4.68 -2.03 -4.80
CA ILE A 68 4.95 -0.94 -3.86
C ILE A 68 4.70 0.42 -4.53
N GLY A 69 5.07 0.54 -5.81
CA GLY A 69 4.88 1.74 -6.61
C GLY A 69 3.41 2.07 -6.85
N SER A 70 2.58 1.05 -7.12
CA SER A 70 1.13 1.26 -7.32
C SER A 70 0.48 1.72 -6.01
N ILE A 71 0.80 1.08 -4.88
CA ILE A 71 0.29 1.47 -3.55
C ILE A 71 0.68 2.91 -3.23
N LEU A 72 1.95 3.27 -3.48
CA LEU A 72 2.44 4.63 -3.28
C LEU A 72 1.70 5.65 -4.14
N ALA A 73 1.44 5.33 -5.41
CA ALA A 73 0.72 6.21 -6.32
C ALA A 73 -0.73 6.41 -5.85
N SER A 74 -1.43 5.35 -5.47
CA SER A 74 -2.80 5.42 -4.97
C SER A 74 -2.92 6.23 -3.69
N VAL A 75 -2.04 5.99 -2.71
CA VAL A 75 -2.02 6.78 -1.46
C VAL A 75 -1.75 8.27 -1.75
N LYS A 76 -0.79 8.57 -2.62
CA LYS A 76 -0.48 9.96 -2.98
C LYS A 76 -1.63 10.64 -3.72
N SER A 77 -2.34 9.93 -4.59
CA SER A 77 -3.51 10.46 -5.30
C SER A 77 -4.56 10.92 -4.29
N VAL A 78 -4.97 10.03 -3.37
CA VAL A 78 -6.00 10.33 -2.37
C VAL A 78 -5.59 11.48 -1.45
N LEU A 79 -4.34 11.48 -0.98
CA LEU A 79 -3.86 12.56 -0.11
C LEU A 79 -3.78 13.91 -0.83
N SER A 80 -3.42 13.92 -2.12
CA SER A 80 -3.37 15.16 -2.91
C SER A 80 -4.78 15.70 -3.21
N ASP A 81 -5.76 14.82 -3.39
CA ASP A 81 -7.15 15.20 -3.57
C ASP A 81 -7.77 15.73 -2.28
N THR A 82 -7.26 15.29 -1.12
CA THR A 82 -7.71 15.77 0.20
C THR A 82 -7.18 17.18 0.54
N GLU A 83 -6.05 17.60 -0.02
CA GLU A 83 -5.52 18.97 0.16
C GLU A 83 -6.24 20.05 -0.68
N ASN A 84 -7.09 19.63 -1.63
CA ASN A 84 -7.78 20.54 -2.57
C ASN A 84 -9.29 20.69 -2.34
N ASN A 85 -9.82 20.22 -1.20
CA ASN A 85 -11.25 20.26 -0.86
C ASN A 85 -11.49 20.79 0.56
#